data_AF-A0A5F9C2V5-F1
#
_entry.id   AF-A0A5F9C2V5-F1
#
_cell.length_a   1.000
_cell.length_b   1.000
_cell.length_c   1.000
_cell.angle_alpha   90.00
_cell.angle_beta   90.00
_cell.angle_gamma   90.00
#
_symmetry.space_group_name_H-M   'P 1'
#
loop_
_entity.id
_entity.type
_entity.pdbx_description
1 polymer ?
#
loop_
_entity_poly.entity_id
_entity_poly.type
_entity_poly.pdbx_seq_one_letter_code
_entity_poly.pdbx_strand_id
1 'polypeptide(L)'
;MKAENSEEEHIWLLPIRNQHNVSDLCFLGNTRADSLGRMANCNNEVTGCPRNYDPVCGTDGNTYSNECILCTENQKRQIPVLIRKSGPC
;
A
#
# COMPACT_ATOMS: atom_id res chain seq x y z
N MET A 1 23.24 14.71 -51.27
CA MET A 1 22.22 15.07 -50.25
C MET A 1 22.02 13.88 -49.32
N LYS A 2 22.73 13.91 -48.19
CA LYS A 2 22.49 13.23 -46.91
C LYS A 2 23.84 13.05 -46.23
N ALA A 3 24.03 13.78 -45.15
CA ALA A 3 24.58 13.34 -43.87
C ALA A 3 25.02 14.61 -43.15
N GLU A 4 24.38 14.96 -42.04
CA GLU A 4 25.09 15.56 -40.92
C GLU A 4 24.32 15.36 -39.63
N ASN A 5 25.11 15.23 -38.58
CA ASN A 5 24.88 14.64 -37.28
C ASN A 5 24.74 15.77 -36.25
N SER A 6 24.08 15.47 -35.13
CA SER A 6 24.16 16.21 -33.86
C SER A 6 23.56 17.62 -33.81
N GLU A 7 22.39 17.76 -33.20
CA GLU A 7 22.00 19.00 -32.52
C GLU A 7 21.38 18.61 -31.18
N GLU A 8 22.19 18.69 -30.12
CA GLU A 8 21.70 18.90 -28.75
C GLU A 8 21.06 20.29 -28.63
N GLU A 9 20.47 20.56 -27.46
CA GLU A 9 19.87 21.84 -27.00
C GLU A 9 18.35 21.98 -27.18
N HIS A 10 17.61 21.37 -26.24
CA HIS A 10 16.66 22.04 -25.32
C HIS A 10 16.05 23.37 -25.84
N ILE A 11 14.73 23.55 -26.03
CA ILE A 11 13.77 23.85 -24.93
C ILE A 11 12.29 23.98 -25.41
N TRP A 12 11.37 23.40 -24.61
CA TRP A 12 9.91 23.62 -24.39
C TRP A 12 8.89 23.60 -25.56
N LEU A 13 8.11 22.50 -25.68
CA LEU A 13 6.68 22.41 -25.25
C LEU A 13 5.97 21.08 -25.69
N LEU A 14 5.63 20.26 -24.67
CA LEU A 14 4.60 19.19 -24.57
C LEU A 14 4.82 17.85 -25.34
N PRO A 15 4.40 16.67 -24.79
CA PRO A 15 3.32 16.46 -23.82
C PRO A 15 3.70 15.70 -22.53
N ILE A 16 3.03 16.11 -21.45
CA ILE A 16 2.64 15.38 -20.22
C ILE A 16 3.42 14.09 -19.94
N ARG A 17 4.54 14.23 -19.23
CA ARG A 17 5.28 13.11 -18.64
C ARG A 17 4.63 12.75 -17.31
N ASN A 18 3.91 11.63 -17.30
CA ASN A 18 3.35 10.98 -16.14
C ASN A 18 4.47 10.53 -15.19
N GLN A 19 4.85 11.38 -14.25
CA GLN A 19 5.69 11.01 -13.11
C GLN A 19 5.17 11.76 -11.88
N HIS A 20 4.09 11.22 -11.30
CA HIS A 20 3.56 11.70 -10.03
C HIS A 20 4.63 11.50 -8.95
N ASN A 21 5.25 12.62 -8.55
CA ASN A 21 6.04 12.72 -7.34
C ASN A 21 5.07 13.00 -6.18
N VAL A 22 5.06 12.13 -5.18
CA VAL A 22 4.06 12.04 -4.10
C VAL A 22 4.19 13.15 -3.03
N SER A 23 4.80 14.28 -3.36
CA SER A 23 5.13 15.34 -2.40
C SER A 23 4.13 16.51 -2.37
N ASP A 24 3.25 16.66 -3.37
CA ASP A 24 2.43 17.87 -3.59
C ASP A 24 0.92 17.63 -3.70
N LEU A 25 0.31 16.77 -2.85
CA LEU A 25 -1.14 16.55 -2.84
C LEU A 25 -1.82 17.07 -1.58
N CYS A 26 -1.98 18.40 -1.47
CA CYS A 26 -2.83 19.02 -0.44
C CYS A 26 -3.87 20.05 -0.96
N PHE A 27 -4.13 20.18 -2.26
CA PHE A 27 -5.08 21.19 -2.77
C PHE A 27 -6.15 20.74 -3.76
N LEU A 28 -6.21 19.46 -4.15
CA LEU A 28 -7.35 18.90 -4.90
C LEU A 28 -7.78 17.60 -4.22
N GLY A 29 -8.67 17.74 -3.22
CA GLY A 29 -9.23 16.63 -2.47
C GLY A 29 -10.18 15.77 -3.31
N ASN A 30 -9.61 14.91 -4.17
CA ASN A 30 -10.27 13.72 -4.73
C ASN A 30 -9.24 12.71 -5.28
N THR A 31 -8.22 12.39 -4.49
CA THR A 31 -7.53 11.10 -4.60
C THR A 31 -7.87 10.30 -3.34
N ARG A 32 -8.33 9.06 -3.55
CA ARG A 32 -8.70 8.12 -2.48
C ARG A 32 -7.44 7.54 -1.83
N ALA A 33 -6.48 8.39 -1.52
CA ALA A 33 -5.25 8.04 -0.85
C ALA A 33 -5.46 8.13 0.66
N ASP A 34 -6.50 7.45 1.17
CA ASP A 34 -6.63 7.18 2.60
C ASP A 34 -7.71 6.12 2.82
N SER A 35 -7.49 5.21 3.77
CA SER A 35 -8.41 4.17 4.28
C SER A 35 -8.28 2.72 3.78
N LEU A 36 -7.33 2.34 2.92
CA LEU A 36 -7.21 0.90 2.58
C LEU A 36 -6.62 0.06 3.73
N GLY A 37 -6.04 0.68 4.76
CA GLY A 37 -5.41 -0.04 5.87
C GLY A 37 -4.01 -0.56 5.53
N ARG A 38 -3.29 -1.08 6.53
CA ARG A 38 -1.93 -1.64 6.37
C ARG A 38 -1.95 -3.15 6.19
N MET A 39 -1.02 -3.71 5.41
CA MET A 39 -0.87 -5.17 5.30
C MET A 39 -0.42 -5.77 6.63
N ALA A 40 -0.97 -6.93 6.99
CA ALA A 40 -0.49 -7.69 8.14
C ALA A 40 0.87 -8.32 7.84
N ASN A 41 1.80 -8.19 8.78
CA ASN A 41 3.11 -8.81 8.70
C ASN A 41 2.99 -10.31 9.02
N CYS A 42 3.42 -11.12 8.05
CA CYS A 42 3.40 -12.57 8.10
C CYS A 42 4.74 -13.19 8.53
N ASN A 43 5.64 -12.43 9.15
CA ASN A 43 6.93 -12.91 9.68
C ASN A 43 6.71 -13.82 10.89
N ASN A 44 6.09 -14.96 10.63
CA ASN A 44 5.94 -16.04 11.58
C ASN A 44 7.13 -16.95 11.38
N GLU A 45 8.27 -16.60 11.99
CA GLU A 45 9.46 -17.44 12.00
C GLU A 45 9.12 -18.75 12.71
N VAL A 46 8.77 -19.77 11.90
CA VAL A 46 8.88 -21.21 12.18
C VAL A 46 7.97 -21.77 13.30
N THR A 47 7.43 -20.96 14.22
CA THR A 47 6.82 -21.43 15.48
C THR A 47 5.32 -21.19 15.63
N GLY A 48 4.68 -20.54 14.66
CA GLY A 48 3.25 -20.22 14.72
C GLY A 48 2.98 -18.95 15.52
N CYS A 49 1.74 -18.43 15.40
CA CYS A 49 1.45 -17.09 15.93
C CYS A 49 1.59 -17.01 17.44
N PRO A 50 2.18 -15.92 17.98
CA PRO A 50 2.19 -15.68 19.41
C PRO A 50 0.76 -15.62 19.96
N ARG A 51 0.60 -16.00 21.23
CA ARG A 51 -0.69 -15.94 21.96
C ARG A 51 -0.89 -14.61 22.69
N ASN A 52 -0.18 -13.56 22.27
CA ASN A 52 -0.43 -12.21 22.74
C ASN A 52 -1.79 -11.72 22.24
N TYR A 53 -2.49 -11.00 23.11
CA TYR A 53 -3.74 -10.35 22.78
C TYR A 53 -3.46 -8.90 22.43
N ASP A 54 -3.27 -8.65 21.14
CA ASP A 54 -3.02 -7.34 20.55
C ASP A 54 -4.01 -7.12 19.40
N PRO A 55 -5.30 -6.88 19.71
CA PRO A 55 -6.37 -6.97 18.73
C PRO A 55 -6.18 -5.95 17.60
N VAL A 56 -6.59 -6.32 16.40
CA VAL A 56 -6.59 -5.45 15.22
C VAL A 56 -7.92 -5.53 14.49
N CYS A 57 -8.37 -4.42 13.94
CA CYS A 57 -9.58 -4.33 13.15
C CYS A 57 -9.25 -4.47 11.68
N GLY A 58 -9.80 -5.49 11.02
CA GLY A 58 -9.69 -5.70 9.58
C GLY A 58 -10.51 -4.70 8.77
N THR A 59 -10.16 -4.54 7.51
CA THR A 59 -10.97 -3.80 6.52
C THR A 59 -12.26 -4.52 6.15
N ASP A 60 -12.34 -5.81 6.47
CA ASP A 60 -13.56 -6.62 6.38
C ASP A 60 -14.53 -6.40 7.56
N GLY A 61 -14.14 -5.57 8.53
CA GLY A 61 -14.94 -5.25 9.71
C GLY A 61 -14.83 -6.27 10.85
N ASN A 62 -13.96 -7.27 10.72
CA ASN A 62 -13.75 -8.27 11.77
C ASN A 62 -12.58 -7.89 12.68
N THR A 63 -12.71 -8.22 13.97
CA THR A 63 -11.61 -8.09 14.93
C THR A 63 -10.80 -9.38 14.98
N TYR A 64 -9.49 -9.26 14.85
CA TYR A 64 -8.55 -10.36 14.95
C TYR A 64 -7.74 -10.22 16.24
N SER A 65 -7.51 -11.33 16.97
CA SER A 65 -6.84 -11.32 18.27
C SER A 65 -5.41 -10.79 18.22
N ASN A 66 -4.74 -10.92 17.08
CA ASN A 66 -3.48 -10.26 16.77
C ASN A 66 -3.25 -10.19 15.25
N GLU A 67 -2.26 -9.40 14.85
CA GLU A 67 -1.84 -9.22 13.46
C GLU A 67 -1.43 -10.53 12.78
N CYS A 68 -0.76 -11.43 13.50
CA CYS A 68 -0.34 -12.72 12.95
C CYS A 68 -1.53 -13.63 12.62
N ILE A 69 -2.57 -13.63 13.46
CA ILE A 69 -3.82 -14.37 13.23
C ILE A 69 -4.53 -13.81 11.99
N LEU A 70 -4.57 -12.49 11.81
CA LEU A 70 -5.10 -11.87 10.59
C LEU A 70 -4.35 -12.36 9.36
N CYS A 71 -3.01 -12.32 9.38
CA CYS A 71 -2.19 -12.83 8.29
C CYS A 71 -2.49 -14.33 8.00
N THR A 72 -2.54 -15.16 9.03
CA THR A 72 -2.78 -16.59 8.87
C THR A 72 -4.17 -16.85 8.28
N GLU A 73 -5.17 -16.08 8.69
CA GLU A 73 -6.52 -16.14 8.14
C GLU A 73 -6.54 -15.74 6.65
N ASN A 74 -5.82 -14.67 6.30
CA ASN A 74 -5.66 -14.26 4.91
C ASN A 74 -5.04 -15.37 4.05
N GLN A 75 -4.03 -16.07 4.57
CA GLN A 75 -3.40 -17.20 3.87
C GLN A 75 -4.36 -18.39 3.71
N LYS A 76 -5.10 -18.74 4.77
CA LYS A 76 -6.07 -19.85 4.77
C LYS A 76 -7.23 -19.61 3.82
N ARG A 77 -7.78 -18.39 3.81
CA ARG A 77 -8.94 -18.02 3.00
C ARG A 77 -8.58 -17.46 1.63
N GLN A 78 -7.30 -17.15 1.40
CA GLN A 78 -6.79 -16.46 0.21
C GLN A 78 -7.47 -15.10 0.00
N ILE A 79 -7.77 -14.38 1.09
CA ILE A 79 -8.40 -13.05 1.07
C ILE A 79 -7.40 -12.04 1.64
N PRO A 80 -7.07 -10.95 0.92
CA PRO A 80 -6.16 -9.93 1.43
C PRO A 80 -6.91 -8.92 2.33
N VAL A 81 -7.26 -9.32 3.55
CA VAL A 81 -7.79 -8.36 4.55
C VAL A 81 -6.64 -7.48 5.03
N LEU A 82 -6.87 -6.18 5.09
CA LEU A 82 -5.90 -5.20 5.58
C LEU A 82 -6.30 -4.74 6.98
N ILE A 83 -5.34 -4.24 7.76
CA ILE A 83 -5.60 -3.69 9.08
C ILE A 83 -6.07 -2.24 8.92
N ARG A 84 -7.34 -2.00 9.24
CA ARG A 84 -7.96 -0.67 9.25
C ARG A 84 -7.50 0.17 10.45
N LYS A 85 -7.49 -0.41 11.64
CA LYS A 85 -7.00 0.22 12.89
C LYS A 85 -6.44 -0.84 13.84
N SER A 86 -5.52 -0.42 14.71
CA SER A 86 -5.16 -1.21 15.89
C SER A 86 -6.30 -1.17 16.91
N GLY A 87 -6.43 -2.22 17.72
CA GLY A 87 -7.55 -2.43 18.63
C GLY A 87 -8.74 -3.14 17.96
N PRO A 88 -9.78 -3.47 18.73
CA PRO A 88 -11.01 -4.05 18.18
C PRO A 88 -11.70 -3.10 17.21
N CYS A 89 -12.41 -3.66 16.22
CA CYS A 89 -13.45 -2.94 15.49
C CYS A 89 -14.52 -2.49 16.49
#